data_AF-A0A072UME6-F1
#
_entry.id   AF-A0A072UME6-F1
#
_cell.length_a   1.000
_cell.length_b   1.000
_cell.length_c   1.000
_cell.angle_alpha   90.00
_cell.angle_beta   90.00
_cell.angle_gamma   90.00
#
_symmetry.space_group_name_H-M   'P 1'
#
loop_
_entity.id
_entity.type
_entity.pdbx_description
1 polymer ?
#
loop_
_entity_poly.entity_id
_entity_poly.type
_entity_poly.pdbx_seq_one_letter_code
_entity_poly.pdbx_strand_id
1 'polypeptide(L)' 'MAEILMLFYIPIIYVSLFLDVIEGLIKACDTDVDCQKKYPGPFEHLLKCIHGYCVCFPRNPGDSSGYPI' A
#
# COMPACT_ATOMS: atom_id res chain seq x y z
N MET A 1 27.82 1.58 -28.62
CA MET A 1 27.59 1.74 -27.17
C MET A 1 26.13 2.10 -26.84
N ALA A 2 25.48 2.97 -27.63
CA ALA A 2 24.09 3.36 -27.42
C ALA A 2 23.05 2.22 -27.57
N GLU A 3 23.31 1.24 -28.45
CA GLU A 3 22.38 0.13 -28.70
C GLU A 3 22.25 -0.81 -27.50
N ILE A 4 23.34 -1.01 -26.76
CA ILE A 4 23.36 -1.83 -25.53
C ILE A 4 22.53 -1.15 -24.43
N LEU A 5 22.63 0.18 -24.32
CA LEU A 5 21.84 0.95 -23.36
C LEU A 5 20.34 0.83 -23.64
N MET A 6 19.91 0.84 -24.91
CA MET A 6 18.51 0.61 -25.25
C MET A 6 18.01 -0.78 -24.86
N LEU A 7 18.84 -1.82 -25.02
CA LEU A 7 18.46 -3.19 -24.66
C LEU A 7 18.21 -3.38 -23.15
N PHE A 8 18.93 -2.66 -22.29
CA PHE A 8 18.71 -2.73 -20.85
C PHE A 8 17.64 -1.74 -20.35
N TYR A 9 17.49 -0.60 -21.02
CA TYR A 9 16.57 0.44 -20.58
C TYR A 9 15.10 0.05 -20.73
N ILE A 10 14.74 -0.60 -21.83
CA ILE A 10 13.38 -1.08 -22.09
C ILE A 10 12.88 -2.06 -21.01
N PRO A 11 13.60 -3.15 -20.68
CA PRO A 11 13.14 -4.07 -19.64
C PRO A 11 13.14 -3.42 -18.25
N ILE A 12 14.06 -2.50 -17.94
CA ILE A 12 14.05 -1.78 -16.67
C ILE A 12 12.77 -0.96 -16.53
N ILE A 13 12.40 -0.17 -17.53
CA ILE A 13 11.14 0.60 -17.52
C ILE A 13 9.95 -0.34 -17.36
N TYR A 14 9.96 -1.46 -18.07
CA TYR A 14 8.86 -2.41 -18.03
C TYR A 14 8.68 -3.01 -16.63
N VAL A 15 9.78 -3.38 -15.97
CA VAL A 15 9.78 -3.91 -14.60
C VAL A 15 9.34 -2.84 -13.60
N SER A 16 9.83 -1.60 -13.72
CA SER A 16 9.39 -0.48 -12.88
C SER A 16 7.89 -0.24 -13.01
N LEU A 17 7.37 -0.14 -14.24
CA LEU A 17 5.94 0.06 -14.48
C LEU A 17 5.09 -1.10 -13.94
N PHE A 18 5.59 -2.33 -14.07
CA PHE A 18 4.91 -3.52 -13.56
C PHE A 18 4.84 -3.53 -12.03
N LEU A 19 5.90 -3.10 -11.34
CA LEU A 19 5.93 -2.93 -9.89
C LEU A 19 4.93 -1.87 -9.43
N ASP A 20 4.88 -0.70 -10.07
CA ASP A 20 3.90 0.35 -9.77
C ASP A 20 2.45 -0.14 -9.94
N VAL A 21 2.18 -0.91 -11.00
CA VAL A 21 0.85 -1.49 -11.23
C VAL A 21 0.51 -2.52 -10.16
N ILE A 22 1.43 -3.39 -9.78
CA ILE A 22 1.22 -4.38 -8.71
C ILE A 22 1.02 -3.69 -7.36
N GLU A 23 1.83 -2.70 -7.02
CA GLU A 23 1.64 -1.91 -5.80
C GLU A 23 0.28 -1.22 -5.81
N GLY A 24 -0.18 -0.69 -6.95
CA GLY A 24 -1.52 -0.12 -7.13
C GLY A 24 -2.64 -1.14 -7.00
N LEU A 25 -2.46 -2.36 -7.50
CA LEU A 25 -3.46 -3.43 -7.51
C LEU A 25 -3.61 -4.10 -6.13
N ILE A 26 -2.53 -4.19 -5.37
CA ILE A 26 -2.53 -4.80 -4.04
C ILE A 26 -3.09 -3.85 -2.97
N LYS A 27 -3.27 -2.55 -3.29
CA LYS A 27 -3.92 -1.60 -2.37
C LYS A 27 -5.37 -2.06 -2.12
N ALA A 28 -5.60 -2.65 -0.96
CA ALA A 28 -6.91 -2.93 -0.41
C ALA A 28 -7.67 -1.66 0.01
N CYS A 29 -6.97 -0.52 0.09
CA CYS A 29 -7.46 0.75 0.57
C CYS A 29 -6.75 1.93 -0.11
N ASP A 30 -7.49 3.00 -0.44
CA ASP A 30 -6.93 4.28 -0.90
C ASP A 30 -6.97 5.36 0.20
N THR A 31 -8.00 5.33 1.05
CA THR A 31 -8.21 6.29 2.15
C THR A 31 -8.69 5.58 3.41
N ASP A 32 -8.42 6.17 4.59
CA ASP A 32 -8.84 5.61 5.89
C ASP A 32 -10.35 5.29 5.94
N VAL A 33 -11.16 6.06 5.20
CA VAL A 33 -12.62 5.91 5.10
C VAL A 33 -12.99 4.60 4.41
N ASP A 34 -12.19 4.13 3.46
CA ASP A 34 -12.43 2.87 2.75
C ASP A 34 -12.29 1.68 3.71
N CYS A 35 -11.29 1.72 4.60
CA CYS A 35 -11.13 0.74 5.67
C CYS A 35 -12.28 0.76 6.68
N GLN A 36 -12.73 1.95 7.10
CA GLN A 36 -13.85 2.09 8.04
C GLN A 36 -15.15 1.54 7.46
N LYS A 37 -15.40 1.79 6.17
CA LYS A 37 -16.59 1.29 5.47
C LYS A 37 -16.57 -0.23 5.30
N LYS A 38 -15.38 -0.81 5.10
CA LYS A 38 -15.19 -2.25 4.89
C LYS A 38 -15.23 -3.05 6.19
N TYR A 39 -14.75 -2.48 7.29
CA TYR A 39 -14.74 -3.10 8.62
C TYR A 39 -15.50 -2.24 9.63
N PRO A 40 -16.85 -2.22 9.57
CA PRO A 40 -17.64 -1.47 10.53
C PRO A 40 -17.53 -2.11 11.91
N GLY A 41 -17.21 -1.29 12.92
CA GLY A 41 -16.91 -1.80 14.26
C GLY A 41 -16.56 -0.71 15.28
N PRO A 42 -16.48 -1.07 16.58
CA PRO A 42 -16.20 -0.10 17.64
C PRO A 42 -14.82 0.55 17.55
N PHE A 43 -13.95 0.04 16.69
CA PHE A 43 -12.59 0.51 16.47
C PHE A 43 -12.39 1.24 15.14
N GLU A 44 -13.46 1.65 14.43
CA GLU A 44 -13.38 2.39 13.16
C GLU A 44 -12.37 3.56 13.18
N HIS A 45 -12.34 4.32 14.28
CA HIS A 45 -11.41 5.43 14.49
C HIS A 45 -9.92 5.05 14.58
N LEU A 46 -9.61 3.76 14.71
CA LEU A 46 -8.26 3.20 14.83
C LEU A 46 -7.80 2.52 13.54
N LEU A 47 -8.69 2.32 12.57
CA LEU A 47 -8.32 1.83 11.24
C LEU A 47 -7.69 2.95 10.42
N LYS A 48 -6.52 2.67 9.85
CA LYS A 48 -5.85 3.56 8.90
C LYS A 48 -5.42 2.81 7.65
N CYS A 49 -5.35 3.56 6.57
CA CYS A 49 -4.81 3.16 5.30
C CYS A 49 -3.31 3.43 5.27
N ILE A 50 -2.50 2.38 5.31
CA ILE A 50 -1.05 2.51 5.24
C ILE A 50 -0.53 1.67 4.08
N HIS A 51 0.14 2.32 3.13
CA HIS A 51 0.69 1.68 1.94
C HIS A 51 -0.33 0.81 1.18
N GLY A 52 -1.60 1.23 1.17
CA GLY A 52 -2.67 0.49 0.52
C GLY A 52 -3.32 -0.60 1.36
N TYR A 53 -2.89 -0.82 2.61
CA TYR A 53 -3.47 -1.82 3.49
C TYR A 53 -4.21 -1.18 4.65
N CYS A 54 -5.30 -1.83 5.08
CA CYS A 54 -5.98 -1.48 6.32
C CYS A 54 -5.20 -2.04 7.51
N VAL A 55 -4.73 -1.15 8.38
CA VAL A 55 -4.05 -1.52 9.62
C VAL A 55 -4.81 -0.95 10.83
N CYS A 56 -4.88 -1.74 11.90
CA CYS A 56 -5.45 -1.33 13.17
C CYS A 56 -4.34 -0.83 14.10
N PHE A 57 -4.50 0.37 14.66
CA PHE A 57 -3.61 0.86 15.72
C PHE A 57 -4.19 0.55 17.11
N PRO A 58 -3.41 -0.03 18.03
CA PRO A 58 -3.82 -0.10 19.42
C PRO A 58 -3.89 1.30 20.04
N ARG A 59 -4.86 1.52 20.92
CA ARG A 59 -5.12 2.82 21.60
C ARG A 59 -4.05 3.21 22.64
N ASN A 60 -2.87 2.60 22.61
CA ASN A 60 -1.80 2.85 23.58
C ASN A 60 -0.87 3.97 23.07
N PRO A 61 -0.72 5.09 23.80
CA PRO A 61 0.16 6.19 23.43
C PRO A 61 1.63 5.80 23.64
N GLY A 62 2.17 5.01 22.71
CA GLY A 62 3.56 4.52 22.78
C GLY A 62 3.86 3.36 21.85
N ASP A 63 2.84 2.74 21.23
CA ASP A 63 3.04 1.61 20.33
C ASP A 63 2.69 2.00 18.89
N SER A 64 3.70 2.03 18.03
CA SER A 64 3.55 2.27 16.58
C SER A 64 3.34 0.97 15.79
N SER A 65 3.17 -0.17 16.48
CA SER A 65 2.90 -1.46 15.85
C SER A 65 1.44 -1.52 15.38
N GLY A 66 1.19 -1.08 14.15
CA GLY A 66 -0.07 -1.35 13.45
C GLY A 66 -0.15 -2.82 13.04
N TYR A 67 -1.26 -3.51 13.34
CA TYR A 67 -1.47 -4.89 12.91
C TYR A 67 -2.32 -4.91 11.63
N PRO A 68 -1.93 -5.68 10.60
CA PRO A 68 -2.76 -5.87 9.40
C PRO A 68 -4.04 -6.63 9.78
N ILE A 69 -5.16 -6.23 9.20
CA ILE A 69 -6.49 -6.83 9.41
C ILE A 69 -6.94 -7.59 8.15
#